data_AF-A0A6J8BFQ3-F1
#
_entry.id   AF-A0A6J8BFQ3-F1
#
_cell.length_a   1.000
_cell.length_b   1.000
_cell.length_c   1.000
_cell.angle_alpha   90.00
_cell.angle_beta   90.00
_cell.angle_gamma   90.00
#
_symmetry.space_group_name_H-M   'P 1'
#
loop_
_entity.id
_entity.type
_entity.pdbx_description
1 polymer ?
#
loop_
_entity_poly.entity_id
_entity_poly.type
_entity_poly.pdbx_seq_one_letter_code
_entity_poly.pdbx_strand_id
1 'polypeptide(L)'
;MTAPNVVEQIEDTFLSCSICLQCYNQPKALPCLHTFCEGCIEDYIKKFTGTGNQGSVQFPCPICRLEITLPEGGVTAFPYNHLITSLKDTILSSSQSQNQSGSKGDRPDFPLTDRPTSKKSSLTFSQRFGQFDSGPEGFVNISGLAVCPKTGRIIIADCSKNTITIYIPDGDTKNVSFKCDCSIRDVAVTKAGSILVTVSRSGNAILREYTTEGRLIAQYGDVYKSENPFGIAISKRERIIVSSLQRNRIHIFTDRKKHAFSFGTGGENLEQFLFPYYVTTNSKNDIIVSDSGNHRIKIHKTDGSIRCMFGSQGSALGSLFYPMGICVDDYDNIFVADANNYRVQLFSPKGEFLACPVQNTFQLGIDVKPVCVAYTKNQLIVSLRGTRFSEIQIYDCDTAKFKTRPKACCSCCFFRVGHTDEPLEAWS
;
A
#
# COMPACT_ATOMS: atom_id res chain seq x y z
N MET A 1 4.04 31.74 -12.14
CA MET A 1 3.11 30.69 -11.70
C MET A 1 3.07 30.75 -10.19
N THR A 2 1.96 31.22 -9.64
CA THR A 2 1.71 31.42 -8.20
C THR A 2 1.62 30.06 -7.50
N ALA A 3 2.28 29.93 -6.35
CA ALA A 3 2.22 28.72 -5.53
C ALA A 3 0.80 28.52 -4.96
N PRO A 4 0.29 27.28 -4.84
CA PRO A 4 -0.97 27.04 -4.17
C PRO A 4 -0.87 27.45 -2.69
N ASN A 5 -1.92 28.11 -2.19
CA ASN A 5 -1.96 28.70 -0.87
C ASN A 5 -1.96 27.58 0.18
N VAL A 6 -1.11 27.68 1.21
CA VAL A 6 -1.02 26.69 2.30
C VAL A 6 -2.38 26.49 2.98
N VAL A 7 -3.21 27.54 2.96
CA VAL A 7 -4.60 27.53 3.42
C VAL A 7 -5.48 26.55 2.62
N GLU A 8 -5.40 26.57 1.30
CA GLU A 8 -6.19 25.73 0.39
C GLU A 8 -5.86 24.24 0.59
N GLN A 9 -4.58 23.93 0.87
CA GLN A 9 -4.13 22.57 1.16
C GLN A 9 -4.65 22.03 2.51
N ILE A 10 -4.87 22.91 3.50
CA ILE A 10 -5.41 22.53 4.80
C ILE A 10 -6.94 22.30 4.70
N GLU A 11 -7.64 23.13 3.92
CA GLU A 11 -9.08 22.99 3.67
C GLU A 11 -9.41 21.66 2.98
N ASP A 12 -8.66 21.29 1.93
CA ASP A 12 -8.93 20.07 1.14
C ASP A 12 -8.53 18.77 1.86
N THR A 13 -7.51 18.83 2.73
CA THR A 13 -6.92 17.63 3.36
C THR A 13 -7.48 17.33 4.76
N PHE A 14 -7.86 18.35 5.53
CA PHE A 14 -8.23 18.18 6.95
C PHE A 14 -9.66 18.61 7.28
N LEU A 15 -10.35 19.32 6.39
CA LEU A 15 -11.71 19.82 6.61
C LEU A 15 -12.75 19.22 5.64
N SER A 16 -12.39 18.14 4.94
CA SER A 16 -13.25 17.46 3.97
C SER A 16 -13.84 16.15 4.51
N CYS A 17 -15.10 15.90 4.20
CA CYS A 17 -15.78 14.67 4.59
C CYS A 17 -15.39 13.52 3.66
N SER A 18 -14.99 12.37 4.21
CA SER A 18 -14.59 11.20 3.39
C SER A 18 -15.74 10.47 2.68
N ILE A 19 -16.99 10.94 2.81
CA ILE A 19 -18.17 10.38 2.10
C ILE A 19 -18.55 11.28 0.90
N CYS A 20 -18.83 12.57 1.12
CA CYS A 20 -19.16 13.49 0.01
C CYS A 20 -17.96 14.17 -0.62
N LEU A 21 -16.80 14.11 0.03
CA LEU A 21 -15.54 14.67 -0.46
C LEU A 21 -15.60 16.19 -0.64
N GLN A 22 -16.50 16.84 0.09
CA GLN A 22 -16.65 18.29 0.20
C GLN A 22 -16.29 18.74 1.62
N CYS A 23 -16.08 20.03 1.81
CA CYS A 23 -15.96 20.64 3.15
C CYS A 23 -17.09 20.15 4.07
N TYR A 24 -16.76 19.87 5.33
CA TYR A 24 -17.73 19.37 6.30
C TYR A 24 -18.95 20.30 6.40
N ASN A 25 -20.11 19.72 6.13
CA ASN A 25 -21.41 20.32 6.36
C ASN A 25 -22.07 19.61 7.54
N GLN A 26 -22.21 20.32 8.65
CA GLN A 26 -22.64 19.78 9.95
C GLN A 26 -21.86 18.51 10.37
N PRO A 27 -20.57 18.63 10.74
CA PRO A 27 -19.71 17.50 11.10
C PRO A 27 -20.19 16.77 12.37
N LYS A 28 -20.55 15.50 12.22
CA LYS A 28 -20.87 14.56 13.31
C LYS A 28 -19.72 13.61 13.54
N ALA A 29 -19.25 13.54 14.78
CA ALA A 29 -18.21 12.62 15.21
C ALA A 29 -18.83 11.32 15.70
N LEU A 30 -18.38 10.20 15.14
CA LEU A 30 -18.72 8.87 15.61
C LEU A 30 -17.96 8.50 16.89
N PRO A 31 -18.37 7.46 17.64
CA PRO A 31 -17.63 6.99 18.82
C PRO A 31 -16.17 6.59 18.54
N CYS A 32 -15.86 6.23 17.29
CA CYS A 32 -14.49 5.98 16.81
C CYS A 32 -13.71 7.26 16.46
N LEU A 33 -14.23 8.44 16.79
CA LEU A 33 -13.68 9.78 16.51
C LEU A 33 -13.57 10.16 15.02
N HIS A 34 -14.00 9.29 14.10
CA HIS A 34 -14.15 9.68 12.69
C HIS A 34 -15.34 10.61 12.49
N THR A 35 -15.12 11.69 11.73
CA THR A 35 -16.12 12.73 11.52
C THR A 35 -16.64 12.71 10.08
N PHE A 36 -17.96 12.87 9.92
CA PHE A 36 -18.68 12.85 8.64
C PHE A 36 -19.74 13.96 8.61
N CYS A 37 -20.18 14.39 7.42
CA CYS A 37 -21.35 15.26 7.31
C CYS A 37 -22.60 14.51 7.80
N GLU A 38 -23.48 15.20 8.53
CA GLU A 38 -24.75 14.67 9.04
C GLU A 38 -25.56 13.95 7.94
N GLY A 39 -25.84 14.63 6.82
CA GLY A 39 -26.60 14.01 5.72
C GLY A 39 -25.87 12.84 5.04
N CYS A 40 -24.53 12.86 5.00
CA CYS A 40 -23.75 11.80 4.36
C CYS A 40 -23.79 10.49 5.12
N ILE A 41 -23.73 10.56 6.44
CA ILE A 41 -23.81 9.37 7.27
C ILE A 41 -25.25 8.87 7.40
N GLU A 42 -26.24 9.77 7.35
CA GLU A 42 -27.65 9.41 7.28
C GLU A 42 -27.96 8.59 6.01
N ASP A 43 -27.50 9.05 4.84
CA ASP A 43 -27.65 8.31 3.58
C ASP A 43 -26.84 7.01 3.55
N TYR A 44 -25.71 6.97 4.24
CA TYR A 44 -24.93 5.75 4.41
C TYR A 44 -25.69 4.70 5.23
N ILE A 45 -26.27 5.09 6.37
CA ILE A 45 -27.04 4.19 7.24
C ILE A 45 -28.31 3.67 6.54
N LYS A 46 -29.01 4.52 5.78
CA LYS A 46 -30.19 4.12 4.98
C LYS A 46 -29.91 2.94 4.04
N LYS A 47 -28.66 2.78 3.57
CA LYS A 47 -28.25 1.65 2.71
C LYS A 47 -28.06 0.35 3.49
N PHE A 48 -27.85 0.40 4.81
CA PHE A 48 -27.72 -0.77 5.67
C PHE A 48 -29.05 -1.20 6.30
N THR A 49 -29.99 -0.29 6.50
CA THR A 49 -31.30 -0.56 7.13
C THR A 49 -32.39 -1.06 6.19
N GLY A 50 -32.03 -1.46 4.96
CA GLY A 50 -32.96 -1.82 3.87
C GLY A 50 -33.88 -3.04 4.08
N THR A 51 -33.96 -3.62 5.27
CA THR A 51 -34.92 -4.70 5.60
C THR A 51 -35.39 -4.57 7.04
N GLY A 52 -36.70 -4.43 7.24
CA GLY A 52 -37.31 -4.08 8.52
C GLY A 52 -36.96 -5.03 9.68
N ASN A 53 -36.28 -4.48 10.68
CA ASN A 53 -36.27 -5.00 12.04
C ASN A 53 -36.33 -3.81 13.01
N GLN A 54 -37.34 -3.81 13.88
CA GLN A 54 -37.53 -2.82 14.94
C GLN A 54 -36.59 -3.13 16.12
N GLY A 55 -35.29 -2.86 15.91
CA GLY A 55 -34.25 -2.95 16.93
C GLY A 55 -33.19 -1.87 16.70
N SER A 56 -32.32 -1.65 17.69
CA SER A 56 -31.22 -0.69 17.62
C SER A 56 -30.39 -0.92 16.35
N VAL A 57 -30.41 0.05 15.43
CA VAL A 57 -29.71 -0.03 14.14
C VAL A 57 -28.21 0.03 14.39
N GLN A 58 -27.48 -1.02 14.00
CA GLN A 58 -26.02 -1.03 13.99
C GLN A 58 -25.50 -0.84 12.57
N PHE A 59 -24.42 -0.08 12.42
CA PHE A 59 -23.75 0.13 11.14
C PHE A 59 -22.24 0.25 11.33
N PRO A 60 -21.44 -0.22 10.36
CA PRO A 60 -19.99 -0.11 10.42
C PRO A 60 -19.51 1.30 10.06
N CYS A 61 -18.55 1.85 10.80
CA CYS A 61 -17.91 3.11 10.43
C CYS A 61 -17.33 3.03 8.99
N PRO A 62 -17.56 4.03 8.12
CA PRO A 62 -17.02 4.03 6.75
C PRO A 62 -15.50 3.96 6.66
N ILE A 63 -14.78 4.45 7.68
CA ILE A 63 -13.32 4.51 7.70
C ILE A 63 -12.73 3.30 8.45
N CYS A 64 -13.07 3.12 9.73
CA CYS A 64 -12.45 2.07 10.55
C CYS A 64 -13.27 0.79 10.71
N ARG A 65 -14.50 0.74 10.15
CA ARG A 65 -15.41 -0.40 10.22
C ARG A 65 -15.81 -0.84 11.63
N LEU A 66 -15.53 -0.04 12.67
CA LEU A 66 -16.08 -0.27 14.01
C LEU A 66 -17.61 -0.28 13.94
N GLU A 67 -18.23 -1.32 14.51
CA GLU A 67 -19.68 -1.40 14.61
C GLU A 67 -20.20 -0.34 15.59
N ILE A 68 -21.09 0.51 15.10
CA ILE A 68 -21.64 1.66 15.83
C ILE A 68 -23.14 1.48 15.96
N THR A 69 -23.64 1.59 17.19
CA THR A 69 -25.07 1.64 17.46
C THR A 69 -25.60 3.05 17.22
N LEU A 70 -26.65 3.17 16.40
CA LEU A 70 -27.34 4.42 16.17
C LEU A 70 -28.09 4.84 17.45
N PRO A 71 -27.86 6.07 17.97
CA PRO A 71 -28.59 6.58 19.13
C PRO A 71 -30.10 6.76 18.83
N GLU A 72 -30.92 6.86 19.88
CA GLU A 72 -32.39 7.02 19.74
C GLU A 72 -32.78 8.29 18.96
N GLY A 73 -31.98 9.35 19.03
CA GLY A 73 -32.15 10.58 18.23
C GLY A 73 -31.64 10.47 16.79
N GLY A 74 -31.25 9.29 16.32
CA GLY A 74 -30.68 9.08 15.00
C GLY A 74 -29.29 9.70 14.84
N VAL A 75 -28.96 10.12 13.62
CA VAL A 75 -27.65 10.70 13.30
C VAL A 75 -27.41 12.05 14.00
N THR A 76 -28.47 12.83 14.20
CA THR A 76 -28.38 14.17 14.80
C THR A 76 -27.88 14.12 16.25
N ALA A 77 -28.10 13.01 16.94
CA ALA A 77 -27.67 12.77 18.31
C ALA A 77 -26.16 12.48 18.46
N PHE A 78 -25.43 12.26 17.37
CA PHE A 78 -23.97 12.18 17.45
C PHE A 78 -23.35 13.54 17.82
N PRO A 79 -22.25 13.56 18.59
CA PRO A 79 -21.59 14.79 18.99
C PRO A 79 -21.12 15.58 17.77
N TYR A 80 -21.37 16.88 17.81
CA TYR A 80 -20.90 17.82 16.79
C TYR A 80 -19.41 18.13 17.03
N ASN A 81 -18.60 18.12 15.98
CA ASN A 81 -17.16 18.38 16.13
C ASN A 81 -16.84 19.88 16.05
N HIS A 82 -16.80 20.55 17.20
CA HIS A 82 -16.54 21.99 17.30
C HIS A 82 -15.13 22.41 16.84
N LEU A 83 -14.13 21.51 16.95
CA LEU A 83 -12.74 21.81 16.55
C LEU A 83 -12.62 22.04 15.05
N ILE A 84 -13.36 21.27 14.24
CA ILE A 84 -13.38 21.40 12.78
C ILE A 84 -13.99 22.75 12.38
N THR A 85 -15.02 23.22 13.08
CA THR A 85 -15.65 24.51 12.83
C THR A 85 -14.76 25.68 13.27
N SER A 86 -14.14 25.61 14.44
CA SER A 86 -13.20 26.65 14.90
C SER A 86 -11.98 26.78 13.99
N LEU A 87 -11.48 25.67 13.44
CA LEU A 87 -10.41 25.67 12.44
C LEU A 87 -10.88 26.28 11.12
N LYS A 88 -12.10 25.96 10.67
CA LYS A 88 -12.73 26.58 9.49
C LYS A 88 -12.85 28.10 9.63
N ASP A 89 -13.30 28.60 10.78
CA ASP A 89 -13.49 30.04 11.02
C ASP A 89 -12.15 30.80 11.14
N THR A 90 -11.14 30.17 11.71
CA THR A 90 -9.78 30.74 11.82
C THR A 90 -9.11 30.86 10.45
N ILE A 91 -9.36 29.89 9.57
CA ILE A 91 -8.84 29.91 8.20
C ILE A 91 -9.53 30.99 7.36
N LEU A 92 -10.85 31.11 7.44
CA LEU A 92 -11.63 32.13 6.72
C LEU A 92 -11.27 33.57 7.13
N SER A 93 -10.90 33.78 8.40
CA SER A 93 -10.46 35.10 8.90
C SER A 93 -9.05 35.49 8.44
N SER A 94 -8.15 34.52 8.22
CA SER A 94 -6.79 34.76 7.71
C SER A 94 -6.73 35.16 6.22
N SER A 95 -7.75 34.80 5.43
CA SER A 95 -7.86 35.14 4.00
C SER A 95 -8.31 36.59 3.73
N GLN A 96 -8.90 37.26 4.72
CA GLN A 96 -9.43 38.63 4.58
C GLN A 96 -8.40 39.74 4.88
N SER A 97 -7.25 39.40 5.49
CA SER A 97 -6.28 40.40 5.96
C SER A 97 -5.25 40.85 4.90
N GLN A 98 -5.21 40.24 3.71
CA GLN A 98 -4.19 40.53 2.68
C GLN A 98 -4.62 41.49 1.55
N ASN A 99 -5.81 42.08 1.59
CA ASN A 99 -6.36 42.87 0.48
C ASN A 99 -6.56 44.37 0.76
N GLN A 100 -5.68 45.02 1.52
CA GLN A 100 -5.60 46.49 1.52
C GLN A 100 -4.16 47.00 1.71
N SER A 101 -3.51 47.37 0.60
CA SER A 101 -2.79 48.66 0.43
C SER A 101 -1.91 48.62 -0.83
N GLY A 102 -2.24 49.44 -1.83
CA GLY A 102 -1.33 49.77 -2.93
C GLY A 102 -0.66 51.12 -2.70
N SER A 103 0.63 51.25 -3.04
CA SER A 103 1.15 52.30 -3.93
C SER A 103 2.70 52.32 -4.02
N LYS A 104 3.17 52.53 -5.27
CA LYS A 104 4.41 53.17 -5.76
C LYS A 104 5.80 52.71 -5.28
N GLY A 105 6.70 52.53 -6.25
CA GLY A 105 8.14 52.85 -6.10
C GLY A 105 9.13 51.80 -6.60
N ASP A 106 9.74 52.10 -7.75
CA ASP A 106 11.13 51.86 -8.16
C ASP A 106 11.77 50.45 -8.19
N ARG A 107 12.27 50.11 -9.39
CA ARG A 107 13.26 49.06 -9.65
C ARG A 107 14.63 49.47 -9.12
N PRO A 108 15.40 48.51 -8.60
CA PRO A 108 16.80 48.40 -8.96
C PRO A 108 17.16 47.01 -9.50
N ASP A 109 17.89 47.00 -10.62
CA ASP A 109 18.63 45.85 -11.15
C ASP A 109 19.79 45.48 -10.23
N PHE A 110 19.96 44.20 -9.93
CA PHE A 110 21.22 43.60 -9.46
C PHE A 110 21.28 42.10 -9.86
N PRO A 111 22.49 41.51 -9.99
CA PRO A 111 22.85 40.65 -11.11
C PRO A 111 22.60 39.17 -10.80
N LEU A 112 22.48 38.40 -11.87
CA LEU A 112 22.44 36.94 -11.87
C LEU A 112 23.68 36.38 -11.16
N THR A 113 23.47 35.71 -10.02
CA THR A 113 24.43 34.76 -9.46
C THR A 113 23.78 33.40 -9.33
N ASP A 114 24.51 32.39 -9.81
CA ASP A 114 24.09 31.02 -10.07
C ASP A 114 23.28 30.36 -8.96
N ARG A 115 22.12 29.79 -9.34
CA ARG A 115 21.39 28.82 -8.54
C ARG A 115 22.19 27.51 -8.46
N PRO A 116 22.33 26.90 -7.26
CA PRO A 116 22.71 25.51 -7.19
C PRO A 116 21.59 24.68 -7.84
N THR A 117 21.97 23.87 -8.81
CA THR A 117 21.09 22.96 -9.55
C THR A 117 20.33 22.06 -8.58
N SER A 118 18.99 22.16 -8.58
CA SER A 118 18.14 21.19 -7.91
C SER A 118 18.36 19.84 -8.60
N LYS A 119 18.82 18.84 -7.84
CA LYS A 119 18.96 17.47 -8.32
C LYS A 119 17.58 16.99 -8.77
N LYS A 120 17.38 16.84 -10.09
CA LYS A 120 16.19 16.23 -10.69
C LYS A 120 15.87 14.93 -9.96
N SER A 121 14.62 14.75 -9.51
CA SER A 121 14.12 13.48 -9.01
C SER A 121 14.32 12.42 -10.09
N SER A 122 15.10 11.37 -9.82
CA SER A 122 15.40 10.30 -10.79
C SER A 122 14.23 9.32 -11.01
N LEU A 123 13.00 9.85 -10.97
CA LEU A 123 11.75 9.11 -11.01
C LEU A 123 10.86 9.81 -12.01
N THR A 124 10.49 9.09 -13.08
CA THR A 124 9.71 9.65 -14.18
C THR A 124 8.54 8.73 -14.48
N PHE A 125 7.34 9.32 -14.56
CA PHE A 125 6.19 8.62 -15.11
C PHE A 125 6.53 8.15 -16.54
N SER A 126 6.32 6.87 -16.80
CA SER A 126 6.67 6.24 -18.07
C SER A 126 5.41 6.07 -18.92
N GLN A 127 4.43 5.32 -18.41
CA GLN A 127 3.20 5.02 -19.13
C GLN A 127 2.04 4.65 -18.20
N ARG A 128 0.83 4.70 -18.73
CA ARG A 128 -0.38 4.18 -18.08
C ARG A 128 -1.22 3.37 -19.05
N PHE A 129 -1.93 2.38 -18.55
CA PHE A 129 -2.89 1.60 -19.34
C PHE A 129 -3.99 1.02 -18.46
N GLY A 130 -5.07 0.58 -19.12
CA GLY A 130 -6.29 0.16 -18.44
C GLY A 130 -7.18 1.34 -18.10
N GLN A 131 -8.49 1.11 -18.13
CA GLN A 131 -9.51 2.08 -17.75
C GLN A 131 -10.58 1.36 -16.94
N PHE A 132 -11.26 2.11 -16.07
CA PHE A 132 -12.45 1.59 -15.41
C PHE A 132 -13.54 1.26 -16.42
N ASP A 133 -13.78 -0.03 -16.64
CA ASP A 133 -14.82 -0.54 -17.51
C ASP A 133 -15.08 -2.03 -17.20
N SER A 134 -16.35 -2.43 -17.28
CA SER A 134 -16.78 -3.82 -17.14
C SER A 134 -16.61 -4.64 -18.43
N GLY A 135 -16.36 -3.96 -19.57
CA GLY A 135 -16.06 -4.57 -20.86
C GLY A 135 -14.78 -5.43 -20.86
N PRO A 136 -14.51 -6.18 -21.94
CA PRO A 136 -13.44 -7.19 -21.98
C PRO A 136 -12.04 -6.64 -21.68
N GLU A 137 -11.72 -5.45 -22.16
CA GLU A 137 -10.40 -4.80 -22.03
C GLU A 137 -10.29 -3.88 -20.79
N GLY A 138 -11.41 -3.56 -20.15
CA GLY A 138 -11.48 -2.73 -18.96
C GLY A 138 -11.11 -3.44 -17.67
N PHE A 139 -10.84 -2.66 -16.64
CA PHE A 139 -10.69 -3.13 -15.26
C PHE A 139 -11.79 -2.58 -14.37
N VAL A 140 -12.20 -3.34 -13.37
CA VAL A 140 -13.19 -2.93 -12.36
C VAL A 140 -12.54 -2.87 -10.99
N ASN A 141 -11.79 -3.90 -10.62
CA ASN A 141 -11.19 -4.00 -9.29
C ASN A 141 -9.91 -4.83 -9.32
N ILE A 142 -8.82 -4.18 -9.71
CA ILE A 142 -7.48 -4.78 -9.68
C ILE A 142 -7.09 -5.05 -8.23
N SER A 143 -6.86 -6.32 -7.92
CA SER A 143 -6.53 -6.82 -6.59
C SER A 143 -5.19 -7.53 -6.52
N GLY A 144 -4.55 -7.80 -7.66
CA GLY A 144 -3.23 -8.42 -7.69
C GLY A 144 -2.41 -8.00 -8.89
N LEU A 145 -1.10 -7.87 -8.67
CA LEU A 145 -0.10 -7.62 -9.71
C LEU A 145 1.11 -8.52 -9.50
N ALA A 146 1.54 -9.20 -10.55
CA ALA A 146 2.80 -9.92 -10.58
C ALA A 146 3.53 -9.67 -11.89
N VAL A 147 4.85 -9.84 -11.89
CA VAL A 147 5.64 -9.82 -13.12
C VAL A 147 6.21 -11.21 -13.35
N CYS A 148 6.07 -11.72 -14.58
CA CYS A 148 6.70 -12.96 -14.96
C CYS A 148 8.23 -12.76 -15.04
N PRO A 149 9.02 -13.47 -14.22
CA PRO A 149 10.47 -13.24 -14.17
C PRO A 149 11.19 -13.61 -15.46
N LYS A 150 10.62 -14.51 -16.27
CA LYS A 150 11.20 -14.95 -17.56
C LYS A 150 10.96 -13.97 -18.69
N THR A 151 9.74 -13.42 -18.77
CA THR A 151 9.29 -12.66 -19.94
C THR A 151 9.15 -11.16 -19.66
N GLY A 152 9.08 -10.75 -18.39
CA GLY A 152 8.77 -9.37 -18.00
C GLY A 152 7.29 -8.99 -18.20
N ARG A 153 6.42 -9.93 -18.59
CA ARG A 153 4.98 -9.68 -18.75
C ARG A 153 4.33 -9.38 -17.40
N ILE A 154 3.39 -8.44 -17.40
CA ILE A 154 2.65 -8.03 -16.22
C ILE A 154 1.37 -8.85 -16.15
N ILE A 155 1.17 -9.55 -15.03
CA ILE A 155 -0.02 -10.37 -14.76
C ILE A 155 -0.90 -9.61 -13.78
N ILE A 156 -2.16 -9.42 -14.15
CA ILE A 156 -3.11 -8.56 -13.46
C ILE A 156 -4.30 -9.40 -13.06
N ALA A 157 -4.64 -9.40 -11.77
CA ALA A 157 -5.86 -10.03 -11.26
C ALA A 157 -6.94 -8.98 -11.01
N ASP A 158 -8.09 -9.16 -11.64
CA ASP A 158 -9.31 -8.39 -11.36
C ASP A 158 -10.33 -9.28 -10.63
N CYS A 159 -10.45 -9.08 -9.32
CA CYS A 159 -11.33 -9.88 -8.47
C CYS A 159 -12.82 -9.61 -8.66
N SER A 160 -13.21 -8.47 -9.24
CA SER A 160 -14.63 -8.20 -9.55
C SER A 160 -15.06 -8.92 -10.81
N LYS A 161 -14.16 -8.99 -11.82
CA LYS A 161 -14.41 -9.72 -13.07
C LYS A 161 -14.07 -11.21 -12.98
N ASN A 162 -13.29 -11.60 -11.97
CA ASN A 162 -12.61 -12.89 -11.86
C ASN A 162 -11.75 -13.19 -13.09
N THR A 163 -11.06 -12.18 -13.60
CA THR A 163 -10.26 -12.27 -14.83
C THR A 163 -8.79 -12.10 -14.50
N ILE A 164 -7.95 -12.90 -15.15
CA ILE A 164 -6.51 -12.69 -15.20
C ILE A 164 -6.19 -12.10 -16.58
N THR A 165 -5.46 -10.99 -16.59
CA THR A 165 -4.98 -10.33 -17.82
C THR A 165 -3.45 -10.34 -17.83
N ILE A 166 -2.88 -10.81 -18.94
CA ILE A 166 -1.46 -10.83 -19.21
C ILE A 166 -1.17 -9.67 -20.16
N TYR A 167 -0.56 -8.63 -19.61
CA TYR A 167 -0.15 -7.44 -20.33
C TYR A 167 1.29 -7.56 -20.83
N ILE A 168 1.50 -7.13 -22.07
CA ILE A 168 2.77 -7.19 -22.78
C ILE A 168 3.26 -5.74 -22.96
N PRO A 169 4.34 -5.32 -22.27
CA PRO A 169 4.77 -3.92 -22.26
C PRO A 169 5.28 -3.35 -23.59
N ASP A 170 5.60 -4.17 -24.59
CA ASP A 170 6.21 -3.77 -25.85
C ASP A 170 5.59 -4.50 -27.08
N GLY A 171 4.65 -3.85 -27.79
CA GLY A 171 4.37 -4.05 -29.23
C GLY A 171 3.37 -5.13 -29.71
N ASP A 172 2.53 -4.72 -30.69
CA ASP A 172 1.62 -5.40 -31.67
C ASP A 172 0.73 -6.59 -31.25
N THR A 173 1.05 -7.26 -30.15
CA THR A 173 0.35 -8.46 -29.70
C THR A 173 -0.74 -8.07 -28.70
N LYS A 174 -1.96 -8.56 -28.95
CA LYS A 174 -3.08 -8.31 -28.05
C LYS A 174 -2.83 -8.94 -26.68
N ASN A 175 -3.22 -8.23 -25.63
CA ASN A 175 -3.26 -8.75 -24.27
C ASN A 175 -4.08 -10.05 -24.22
N VAL A 176 -3.60 -11.01 -23.45
CA VAL A 176 -4.31 -12.28 -23.25
C VAL A 176 -5.07 -12.19 -21.94
N SER A 177 -6.39 -12.37 -22.00
CA SER A 177 -7.25 -12.37 -20.82
C SER A 177 -8.05 -13.66 -20.76
N PHE A 178 -8.15 -14.26 -19.59
CA PHE A 178 -9.02 -15.41 -19.35
C PHE A 178 -9.81 -15.25 -18.06
N LYS A 179 -11.04 -15.75 -18.07
CA LYS A 179 -11.95 -15.70 -16.93
C LYS A 179 -11.80 -16.97 -16.10
N CYS A 180 -11.64 -16.79 -14.79
CA CYS A 180 -11.67 -17.85 -13.81
C CYS A 180 -13.11 -18.15 -13.40
N ASP A 181 -13.40 -19.43 -13.23
CA ASP A 181 -14.66 -20.00 -12.74
C ASP A 181 -14.82 -19.88 -11.20
N CYS A 182 -13.96 -19.10 -10.53
CA CYS A 182 -13.96 -18.94 -9.08
C CYS A 182 -13.59 -17.50 -8.69
N SER A 183 -13.78 -17.15 -7.42
CA SER A 183 -13.51 -15.79 -6.96
C SER A 183 -12.03 -15.61 -6.64
N ILE A 184 -11.30 -15.00 -7.55
CA ILE A 184 -9.87 -14.76 -7.40
C ILE A 184 -9.58 -13.57 -6.47
N ARG A 185 -8.35 -13.49 -5.98
CA ARG A 185 -7.85 -12.38 -5.15
C ARG A 185 -6.55 -11.85 -5.71
N ASP A 186 -5.43 -12.44 -5.34
CA ASP A 186 -4.09 -12.01 -5.74
C ASP A 186 -3.42 -13.06 -6.64
N VAL A 187 -2.33 -12.68 -7.28
CA VAL A 187 -1.64 -13.49 -8.29
C VAL A 187 -0.14 -13.49 -8.07
N ALA A 188 0.49 -14.64 -8.30
CA ALA A 188 1.93 -14.80 -8.40
C ALA A 188 2.29 -15.65 -9.62
N VAL A 189 3.53 -15.57 -10.07
CA VAL A 189 4.03 -16.33 -11.24
C VAL A 189 5.15 -17.24 -10.78
N THR A 190 5.03 -18.53 -11.09
CA THR A 190 6.09 -19.51 -10.77
C THR A 190 7.31 -19.29 -11.64
N LYS A 191 8.47 -19.87 -11.29
CA LYS A 191 9.61 -19.86 -12.21
C LYS A 191 9.33 -20.57 -13.52
N ALA A 192 8.41 -21.55 -13.54
CA ALA A 192 8.02 -22.20 -14.77
C ALA A 192 7.30 -21.24 -15.73
N GLY A 193 6.62 -20.23 -15.18
CA GLY A 193 5.78 -19.27 -15.92
C GLY A 193 4.28 -19.55 -15.77
N SER A 194 3.89 -20.58 -15.01
CA SER A 194 2.49 -20.80 -14.64
C SER A 194 2.01 -19.74 -13.66
N ILE A 195 0.70 -19.46 -13.71
CA ILE A 195 0.06 -18.41 -12.94
C ILE A 195 -0.60 -19.05 -11.73
N LEU A 196 -0.20 -18.64 -10.53
CA LEU A 196 -0.77 -19.11 -9.28
C LEU A 196 -1.64 -18.02 -8.69
N VAL A 197 -2.87 -18.37 -8.33
CA VAL A 197 -3.89 -17.41 -7.92
C VAL A 197 -4.48 -17.83 -6.58
N THR A 198 -4.62 -16.91 -5.64
CA THR A 198 -5.42 -17.12 -4.43
C THR A 198 -6.89 -17.01 -4.75
N VAL A 199 -7.66 -17.94 -4.22
CA VAL A 199 -9.07 -18.10 -4.58
C VAL A 199 -9.94 -18.26 -3.35
N SER A 200 -11.14 -17.70 -3.44
CA SER A 200 -12.23 -17.88 -2.50
C SER A 200 -13.41 -18.53 -3.22
N ARG A 201 -14.27 -19.24 -2.48
CA ARG A 201 -15.45 -19.93 -3.03
C ARG A 201 -15.11 -20.90 -4.18
N SER A 202 -13.96 -21.55 -4.11
CA SER A 202 -13.44 -22.42 -5.18
C SER A 202 -13.58 -23.92 -4.86
N GLY A 203 -14.57 -24.28 -4.04
CA GLY A 203 -14.65 -25.58 -3.39
C GLY A 203 -13.85 -25.57 -2.10
N ASN A 204 -12.90 -26.50 -1.96
CA ASN A 204 -12.02 -26.59 -0.79
C ASN A 204 -10.67 -25.89 -1.00
N ALA A 205 -10.30 -25.58 -2.24
CA ALA A 205 -9.00 -25.02 -2.57
C ALA A 205 -8.90 -23.53 -2.23
N ILE A 206 -7.70 -23.13 -1.79
CA ILE A 206 -7.33 -21.73 -1.54
C ILE A 206 -6.32 -21.20 -2.59
N LEU A 207 -5.79 -22.10 -3.42
CA LEU A 207 -4.89 -21.81 -4.52
C LEU A 207 -5.33 -22.55 -5.79
N ARG A 208 -5.23 -21.88 -6.94
CA ARG A 208 -5.34 -22.51 -8.27
C ARG A 208 -4.19 -22.10 -9.15
N GLU A 209 -3.69 -23.05 -9.93
CA GLU A 209 -2.61 -22.83 -10.88
C GLU A 209 -3.12 -22.97 -12.31
N TYR A 210 -2.79 -22.00 -13.16
CA TYR A 210 -3.25 -21.89 -14.53
C TYR A 210 -2.06 -21.80 -15.49
N THR A 211 -2.27 -22.23 -16.73
CA THR A 211 -1.37 -21.90 -17.85
C THR A 211 -1.55 -20.43 -18.27
N THR A 212 -0.67 -19.93 -19.12
CA THR A 212 -0.80 -18.58 -19.70
C THR A 212 -2.01 -18.42 -20.63
N GLU A 213 -2.57 -19.52 -21.10
CA GLU A 213 -3.78 -19.59 -21.94
C GLU A 213 -5.06 -19.74 -21.10
N GLY A 214 -4.94 -19.79 -19.77
CA GLY A 214 -6.08 -19.88 -18.85
C GLY A 214 -6.60 -21.30 -18.59
N ARG A 215 -5.86 -22.34 -18.99
CA ARG A 215 -6.21 -23.72 -18.63
C ARG A 215 -5.84 -23.99 -17.18
N LEU A 216 -6.80 -24.48 -16.38
CA LEU A 216 -6.54 -24.94 -15.02
C LEU A 216 -5.58 -26.15 -15.04
N ILE A 217 -4.47 -26.03 -14.33
CA ILE A 217 -3.48 -27.10 -14.14
C ILE A 217 -3.86 -27.93 -12.92
N ALA A 218 -4.04 -27.26 -11.77
CA ALA A 218 -4.28 -27.93 -10.49
C ALA A 218 -4.83 -26.96 -9.43
N GLN A 219 -5.31 -27.54 -8.32
CA GLN A 219 -5.83 -26.84 -7.15
C GLN A 219 -5.11 -27.33 -5.90
N TYR A 220 -4.94 -26.45 -4.91
CA TYR A 220 -4.17 -26.77 -3.70
C TYR A 220 -4.81 -26.18 -2.44
N GLY A 221 -4.50 -26.81 -1.30
CA GLY A 221 -4.87 -26.32 0.02
C GLY A 221 -6.27 -26.71 0.50
N ASP A 222 -6.78 -27.88 0.07
CA ASP A 222 -8.13 -28.37 0.37
C ASP A 222 -8.47 -28.50 1.87
N VAL A 223 -7.45 -28.54 2.73
CA VAL A 223 -7.60 -28.63 4.19
C VAL A 223 -8.05 -27.28 4.81
N TYR A 224 -8.05 -26.19 4.04
CA TYR A 224 -8.27 -24.82 4.51
C TYR A 224 -9.57 -24.20 4.00
N LYS A 225 -10.63 -25.01 3.90
CA LYS A 225 -11.93 -24.62 3.33
C LYS A 225 -12.54 -23.33 3.93
N SER A 226 -12.27 -23.04 5.20
CA SER A 226 -12.78 -21.87 5.91
C SER A 226 -11.82 -20.68 5.95
N GLU A 227 -10.63 -20.79 5.34
CA GLU A 227 -9.70 -19.66 5.26
C GLU A 227 -10.17 -18.62 4.24
N ASN A 228 -9.72 -17.38 4.42
CA ASN A 228 -9.98 -16.27 3.51
C ASN A 228 -8.62 -15.78 2.95
N PRO A 229 -8.04 -16.50 1.97
CA PRO A 229 -6.74 -16.16 1.42
C PRO A 229 -6.82 -14.83 0.67
N PHE A 230 -5.77 -14.01 0.75
CA PHE A 230 -5.67 -12.77 -0.01
C PHE A 230 -4.37 -12.72 -0.80
N GLY A 231 -3.28 -12.26 -0.19
CA GLY A 231 -2.02 -12.02 -0.87
C GLY A 231 -1.26 -13.30 -1.14
N ILE A 232 -0.47 -13.31 -2.21
CA ILE A 232 0.38 -14.45 -2.57
C ILE A 232 1.75 -14.00 -3.07
N ALA A 233 2.79 -14.72 -2.62
CA ALA A 233 4.14 -14.54 -3.13
C ALA A 233 4.85 -15.88 -3.28
N ILE A 234 5.80 -15.93 -4.21
CA ILE A 234 6.67 -17.09 -4.43
C ILE A 234 8.10 -16.67 -4.12
N SER A 235 8.72 -17.38 -3.17
CA SER A 235 10.11 -17.16 -2.80
C SER A 235 11.08 -17.64 -3.88
N LYS A 236 12.34 -17.19 -3.83
CA LYS A 236 13.39 -17.72 -4.73
C LYS A 236 13.62 -19.22 -4.60
N ARG A 237 13.13 -19.87 -3.54
CA ARG A 237 13.16 -21.33 -3.36
C ARG A 237 11.84 -22.02 -3.75
N GLU A 238 10.98 -21.36 -4.54
CA GLU A 238 9.65 -21.84 -4.97
C GLU A 238 8.66 -22.15 -3.84
N ARG A 239 8.95 -21.81 -2.59
CA ARG A 239 7.94 -21.84 -1.53
C ARG A 239 6.90 -20.76 -1.78
N ILE A 240 5.64 -21.09 -1.56
CA ILE A 240 4.50 -20.19 -1.75
C ILE A 240 4.08 -19.66 -0.37
N ILE A 241 3.93 -18.35 -0.27
CA ILE A 241 3.50 -17.64 0.93
C ILE A 241 2.12 -17.09 0.63
N VAL A 242 1.15 -17.37 1.49
CA VAL A 242 -0.23 -16.90 1.34
C VAL A 242 -0.66 -16.22 2.63
N SER A 243 -1.18 -15.00 2.55
CA SER A 243 -1.85 -14.39 3.70
C SER A 243 -3.32 -14.81 3.77
N SER A 244 -3.83 -14.98 4.99
CA SER A 244 -5.24 -15.26 5.28
C SER A 244 -5.82 -14.23 6.24
N LEU A 245 -7.00 -13.72 5.90
CA LEU A 245 -7.73 -12.71 6.66
C LEU A 245 -8.72 -13.30 7.67
N GLN A 246 -9.09 -14.59 7.56
CA GLN A 246 -10.09 -15.19 8.47
C GLN A 246 -9.53 -15.34 9.90
N ARG A 247 -8.22 -15.58 10.02
CA ARG A 247 -7.51 -15.77 11.29
C ARG A 247 -6.26 -14.91 11.43
N ASN A 248 -6.04 -13.99 10.49
CA ASN A 248 -4.84 -13.15 10.37
C ASN A 248 -3.55 -13.98 10.46
N ARG A 249 -3.40 -14.93 9.52
CA ARG A 249 -2.29 -15.89 9.47
C ARG A 249 -1.56 -15.84 8.15
N ILE A 250 -0.29 -16.25 8.17
CA ILE A 250 0.52 -16.46 6.98
C ILE A 250 0.76 -17.96 6.82
N HIS A 251 0.31 -18.52 5.70
CA HIS A 251 0.50 -19.92 5.34
C HIS A 251 1.72 -20.08 4.44
N ILE A 252 2.55 -21.07 4.75
CA ILE A 252 3.74 -21.42 3.99
C ILE A 252 3.51 -22.77 3.34
N PHE A 253 3.67 -22.82 2.03
CA PHE A 253 3.67 -24.04 1.24
C PHE A 253 5.07 -24.31 0.70
N THR A 254 5.38 -25.59 0.56
CA THR A 254 6.59 -26.10 -0.08
C THR A 254 6.60 -25.79 -1.59
N ASP A 255 7.75 -25.98 -2.22
CA ASP A 255 7.93 -25.98 -3.68
C ASP A 255 7.05 -27.04 -4.39
N ARG A 256 6.73 -28.13 -3.68
CA ARG A 256 5.76 -29.15 -4.10
C ARG A 256 4.31 -28.79 -3.78
N LYS A 257 4.03 -27.54 -3.37
CA LYS A 257 2.69 -26.99 -3.14
C LYS A 257 1.90 -27.70 -2.04
N LYS A 258 2.60 -28.44 -1.18
CA LYS A 258 2.06 -28.97 0.07
C LYS A 258 2.20 -27.93 1.18
N HIS A 259 1.16 -27.76 2.00
CA HIS A 259 1.24 -26.91 3.17
C HIS A 259 2.35 -27.42 4.11
N ALA A 260 3.20 -26.51 4.57
CA ALA A 260 4.31 -26.78 5.47
C ALA A 260 3.93 -26.40 6.90
N PHE A 261 3.63 -25.11 7.11
CA PHE A 261 3.21 -24.57 8.40
C PHE A 261 2.53 -23.20 8.21
N SER A 262 1.97 -22.64 9.29
CA SER A 262 1.50 -21.26 9.31
C SER A 262 1.84 -20.60 10.64
N PHE A 263 1.91 -19.27 10.62
CA PHE A 263 2.18 -18.46 11.82
C PHE A 263 1.30 -17.21 11.84
N GLY A 264 1.25 -16.55 13.00
CA GLY A 264 0.40 -15.39 13.26
C GLY A 264 -0.93 -15.73 13.95
N THR A 265 -1.51 -14.71 14.56
CA THR A 265 -2.86 -14.70 15.15
C THR A 265 -3.43 -13.29 15.07
N GLY A 266 -4.74 -13.13 15.25
CA GLY A 266 -5.38 -11.81 15.23
C GLY A 266 -4.96 -10.92 16.40
N GLY A 267 -4.63 -9.65 16.12
CA GLY A 267 -4.39 -8.60 17.12
C GLY A 267 -3.28 -7.62 16.73
N GLU A 268 -2.90 -6.78 17.68
CA GLU A 268 -1.98 -5.63 17.47
C GLU A 268 -0.57 -5.87 18.01
N ASN A 269 -0.40 -6.90 18.86
CA ASN A 269 0.88 -7.22 19.49
C ASN A 269 1.98 -7.61 18.48
N LEU A 270 3.21 -7.71 18.98
CA LEU A 270 4.41 -8.00 18.18
C LEU A 270 4.26 -9.24 17.29
N GLU A 271 3.71 -10.34 17.80
CA GLU A 271 3.54 -11.61 17.07
C GLU A 271 2.18 -11.74 16.35
N GLN A 272 1.32 -10.73 16.46
CA GLN A 272 -0.05 -10.75 15.94
C GLN A 272 -0.20 -9.91 14.66
N PHE A 273 -1.22 -10.19 13.87
CA PHE A 273 -1.57 -9.44 12.67
C PHE A 273 -3.00 -8.92 12.74
N LEU A 274 -3.24 -7.79 12.08
CA LEU A 274 -4.56 -7.24 11.84
C LEU A 274 -4.70 -6.95 10.34
N PHE A 275 -5.49 -7.78 9.66
CA PHE A 275 -5.68 -7.73 8.21
C PHE A 275 -4.37 -7.76 7.41
N PRO A 276 -3.59 -8.86 7.47
CA PRO A 276 -2.35 -8.97 6.70
C PRO A 276 -2.66 -9.16 5.21
N TYR A 277 -2.83 -8.08 4.45
CA TYR A 277 -3.34 -8.20 3.07
C TYR A 277 -2.33 -8.77 2.09
N TYR A 278 -1.17 -8.16 1.93
CA TYR A 278 -0.18 -8.56 0.91
C TYR A 278 1.08 -9.12 1.54
N VAL A 279 1.74 -9.97 0.76
CA VAL A 279 2.99 -10.62 1.12
C VAL A 279 3.97 -10.52 -0.04
N THR A 280 5.26 -10.45 0.26
CA THR A 280 6.34 -10.60 -0.72
C THR A 280 7.56 -11.25 -0.06
N THR A 281 8.61 -11.50 -0.83
CA THR A 281 9.86 -12.05 -0.29
C THR A 281 11.07 -11.34 -0.85
N ASN A 282 12.10 -11.18 -0.03
CA ASN A 282 13.37 -10.58 -0.44
C ASN A 282 14.37 -11.63 -0.97
N SER A 283 15.58 -11.18 -1.34
CA SER A 283 16.67 -12.03 -1.83
C SER A 283 17.12 -13.11 -0.85
N LYS A 284 16.92 -12.89 0.46
CA LYS A 284 17.21 -13.83 1.55
C LYS A 284 16.08 -14.80 1.83
N ASN A 285 14.96 -14.68 1.12
CA ASN A 285 13.69 -15.38 1.36
C ASN A 285 13.04 -15.02 2.71
N ASP A 286 13.40 -13.88 3.31
CA ASP A 286 12.60 -13.31 4.38
C ASP A 286 11.21 -12.97 3.82
N ILE A 287 10.19 -13.20 4.63
CA ILE A 287 8.78 -12.99 4.31
C ILE A 287 8.41 -11.59 4.77
N ILE A 288 8.00 -10.74 3.84
CA ILE A 288 7.59 -9.37 4.13
C ILE A 288 6.06 -9.31 4.01
N VAL A 289 5.40 -8.75 5.02
CA VAL A 289 3.95 -8.74 5.15
C VAL A 289 3.49 -7.30 5.39
N SER A 290 2.46 -6.85 4.65
CA SER A 290 1.75 -5.64 5.02
C SER A 290 0.71 -5.97 6.08
N ASP A 291 1.00 -5.58 7.32
CA ASP A 291 0.10 -5.71 8.46
C ASP A 291 -0.84 -4.50 8.48
N SER A 292 -1.74 -4.47 7.48
CA SER A 292 -2.44 -3.27 7.02
C SER A 292 -3.25 -2.57 8.12
N GLY A 293 -3.97 -3.36 8.93
CA GLY A 293 -4.76 -2.86 10.05
C GLY A 293 -3.91 -2.28 11.18
N ASN A 294 -2.68 -2.74 11.34
CA ASN A 294 -1.72 -2.20 12.32
C ASN A 294 -0.80 -1.12 11.72
N HIS A 295 -1.02 -0.72 10.47
CA HIS A 295 -0.31 0.38 9.82
C HIS A 295 1.22 0.21 9.78
N ARG A 296 1.68 -1.02 9.61
CA ARG A 296 3.11 -1.38 9.64
C ARG A 296 3.45 -2.47 8.65
N ILE A 297 4.74 -2.63 8.37
CA ILE A 297 5.30 -3.74 7.62
C ILE A 297 6.06 -4.65 8.59
N LYS A 298 5.85 -5.96 8.48
CA LYS A 298 6.61 -6.96 9.23
C LYS A 298 7.49 -7.78 8.32
N ILE A 299 8.73 -8.01 8.75
CA ILE A 299 9.68 -8.87 8.07
C ILE A 299 9.95 -10.06 8.98
N HIS A 300 9.63 -11.26 8.48
CA HIS A 300 9.84 -12.53 9.16
C HIS A 300 10.92 -13.33 8.44
N LYS A 301 11.67 -14.14 9.16
CA LYS A 301 12.53 -15.15 8.56
C LYS A 301 11.70 -16.28 7.97
N THR A 302 12.40 -17.19 7.30
CA THR A 302 11.81 -18.36 6.64
C THR A 302 11.10 -19.35 7.56
N ASP A 303 11.34 -19.26 8.87
CA ASP A 303 10.74 -20.08 9.93
C ASP A 303 9.55 -19.38 10.62
N GLY A 304 9.22 -18.15 10.21
CA GLY A 304 8.15 -17.34 10.81
C GLY A 304 8.58 -16.44 11.96
N SER A 305 9.82 -16.55 12.46
CA SER A 305 10.33 -15.64 13.50
C SER A 305 10.46 -14.21 12.99
N ILE A 306 10.16 -13.22 13.83
CA ILE A 306 10.26 -11.81 13.45
C ILE A 306 11.73 -11.42 13.31
N ARG A 307 12.04 -10.79 12.18
CA ARG A 307 13.34 -10.15 11.93
C ARG A 307 13.31 -8.70 12.37
N CYS A 308 12.33 -7.94 11.89
CA CYS A 308 12.09 -6.55 12.24
C CYS A 308 10.71 -6.11 11.77
N MET A 309 10.29 -4.92 12.19
CA MET A 309 9.10 -4.24 11.69
C MET A 309 9.34 -2.73 11.65
N PHE A 310 8.59 -2.05 10.80
CA PHE A 310 8.66 -0.59 10.67
C PHE A 310 7.32 -0.03 10.20
N GLY A 311 7.19 1.29 10.32
CA GLY A 311 5.94 1.99 10.09
C GLY A 311 5.10 2.13 11.37
N SER A 312 4.38 3.23 11.42
CA SER A 312 3.40 3.57 12.44
C SER A 312 2.29 4.36 11.76
N GLN A 313 1.09 4.37 12.35
CA GLN A 313 -0.01 5.18 11.82
C GLN A 313 0.40 6.65 11.70
N GLY A 314 0.20 7.24 10.52
CA GLY A 314 0.42 8.67 10.31
C GLY A 314 0.60 9.04 8.83
N SER A 315 0.67 10.34 8.56
CA SER A 315 0.85 10.93 7.22
C SER A 315 2.28 11.42 6.94
N ALA A 316 3.13 11.50 7.97
CA ALA A 316 4.54 11.88 7.82
C ALA A 316 5.31 10.87 6.94
N LEU A 317 6.41 11.30 6.32
CA LEU A 317 7.30 10.40 5.58
C LEU A 317 7.87 9.34 6.51
N GLY A 318 7.86 8.09 6.09
CA GLY A 318 8.24 6.93 6.90
C GLY A 318 7.13 6.39 7.82
N SER A 319 6.08 7.16 8.10
CA SER A 319 4.83 6.66 8.68
C SER A 319 3.93 6.10 7.56
N LEU A 320 3.01 5.21 7.92
CA LEU A 320 2.13 4.52 7.00
C LEU A 320 0.68 4.65 7.48
N PHE A 321 -0.27 4.63 6.56
CA PHE A 321 -1.68 4.53 6.87
C PHE A 321 -2.34 3.51 5.94
N TYR A 322 -2.64 2.35 6.54
CA TYR A 322 -3.27 1.21 5.87
C TYR A 322 -2.45 0.72 4.64
N PRO A 323 -1.19 0.29 4.85
CA PRO A 323 -0.34 -0.17 3.76
C PRO A 323 -0.94 -1.40 3.08
N MET A 324 -0.97 -1.44 1.75
CA MET A 324 -1.53 -2.52 0.95
C MET A 324 -0.41 -3.28 0.23
N GLY A 325 -0.33 -3.18 -1.09
CA GLY A 325 0.65 -3.87 -1.92
C GLY A 325 2.08 -3.55 -1.49
N ILE A 326 2.92 -4.59 -1.55
CA ILE A 326 4.34 -4.51 -1.24
C ILE A 326 5.15 -5.29 -2.29
N CYS A 327 6.29 -4.73 -2.69
CA CYS A 327 7.25 -5.42 -3.54
C CYS A 327 8.68 -5.01 -3.16
N VAL A 328 9.65 -5.76 -3.65
CA VAL A 328 11.07 -5.48 -3.43
C VAL A 328 11.77 -5.19 -4.74
N ASP A 329 12.77 -4.31 -4.70
CA ASP A 329 13.69 -4.10 -5.81
C ASP A 329 14.88 -5.06 -5.77
N ASP A 330 15.80 -4.92 -6.73
CA ASP A 330 17.00 -5.75 -6.84
C ASP A 330 18.02 -5.56 -5.69
N TYR A 331 17.81 -4.55 -4.82
CA TYR A 331 18.63 -4.22 -3.66
C TYR A 331 17.93 -4.54 -2.33
N ASP A 332 16.80 -5.26 -2.36
CA ASP A 332 15.91 -5.54 -1.24
C ASP A 332 15.28 -4.28 -0.59
N ASN A 333 15.30 -3.13 -1.26
CA ASN A 333 14.49 -1.99 -0.85
C ASN A 333 13.01 -2.33 -1.09
N ILE A 334 12.15 -1.82 -0.22
CA ILE A 334 10.75 -2.24 -0.11
C ILE A 334 9.86 -1.08 -0.57
N PHE A 335 9.12 -1.28 -1.66
CA PHE A 335 8.04 -0.39 -2.03
C PHE A 335 6.77 -0.78 -1.27
N VAL A 336 6.06 0.23 -0.77
CA VAL A 336 4.83 0.08 0.00
C VAL A 336 3.77 1.01 -0.56
N ALA A 337 2.67 0.44 -1.04
CA ALA A 337 1.46 1.20 -1.36
C ALA A 337 0.81 1.68 -0.05
N ASP A 338 1.02 2.95 0.26
CA ASP A 338 0.51 3.61 1.46
C ASP A 338 -0.89 4.18 1.16
N ALA A 339 -1.86 3.26 1.10
CA ALA A 339 -3.12 3.46 0.38
C ALA A 339 -3.95 4.63 0.92
N ASN A 340 -4.08 4.78 2.24
CA ASN A 340 -4.86 5.89 2.81
C ASN A 340 -4.09 7.23 2.86
N ASN A 341 -2.80 7.23 2.53
CA ASN A 341 -2.03 8.44 2.30
C ASN A 341 -1.83 8.72 0.78
N TYR A 342 -2.50 7.97 -0.10
CA TYR A 342 -2.54 8.24 -1.54
C TYR A 342 -1.15 8.33 -2.20
N ARG A 343 -0.23 7.46 -1.75
CA ARG A 343 1.18 7.49 -2.17
C ARG A 343 1.81 6.10 -2.14
N VAL A 344 2.96 5.97 -2.79
CA VAL A 344 3.84 4.80 -2.67
C VAL A 344 5.15 5.27 -2.06
N GLN A 345 5.58 4.64 -0.97
CA GLN A 345 6.85 4.94 -0.29
C GLN A 345 7.87 3.81 -0.53
N LEU A 346 9.14 4.17 -0.56
CA LEU A 346 10.29 3.27 -0.69
C LEU A 346 11.09 3.28 0.62
N PHE A 347 11.36 2.09 1.15
CA PHE A 347 12.09 1.87 2.39
C PHE A 347 13.33 1.01 2.17
N SER A 348 14.34 1.19 3.00
CA SER A 348 15.50 0.30 3.02
C SER A 348 15.12 -1.09 3.55
N PRO A 349 15.96 -2.13 3.38
CA PRO A 349 15.72 -3.44 3.98
C PRO A 349 15.60 -3.41 5.52
N LYS A 350 16.01 -2.31 6.16
CA LYS A 350 15.90 -2.09 7.61
C LYS A 350 14.65 -1.31 8.02
N GLY A 351 13.86 -0.84 7.06
CA GLY A 351 12.67 -0.03 7.32
C GLY A 351 12.91 1.47 7.41
N GLU A 352 14.08 1.96 6.98
CA GLU A 352 14.36 3.40 6.93
C GLU A 352 13.71 4.00 5.67
N PHE A 353 13.01 5.12 5.80
CA PHE A 353 12.44 5.82 4.65
C PHE A 353 13.54 6.31 3.69
N LEU A 354 13.35 6.06 2.39
CA LEU A 354 14.30 6.45 1.34
C LEU A 354 13.69 7.48 0.39
N ALA A 355 12.47 7.25 -0.09
CA ALA A 355 11.82 8.10 -1.07
C ALA A 355 10.30 7.87 -1.14
N CYS A 356 9.60 8.78 -1.82
CA CYS A 356 8.18 8.66 -2.10
C CYS A 356 7.94 8.78 -3.62
N PRO A 357 8.13 7.68 -4.39
CA PRO A 357 8.09 7.71 -5.85
C PRO A 357 6.75 8.09 -6.48
N VAL A 358 5.65 7.79 -5.80
CA VAL A 358 4.29 8.11 -6.26
C VAL A 358 3.60 8.87 -5.15
N GLN A 359 3.01 10.01 -5.47
CA GLN A 359 2.38 10.91 -4.50
C GLN A 359 1.10 11.49 -5.08
N ASN A 360 0.21 11.93 -4.18
CA ASN A 360 -0.99 12.67 -4.51
C ASN A 360 -1.89 11.95 -5.52
N THR A 361 -2.04 10.63 -5.41
CA THR A 361 -2.92 9.87 -6.33
C THR A 361 -4.37 10.34 -6.26
N PHE A 362 -4.77 10.99 -5.17
CA PHE A 362 -6.06 11.66 -5.03
C PHE A 362 -6.32 12.76 -6.09
N GLN A 363 -5.28 13.31 -6.73
CA GLN A 363 -5.43 14.27 -7.84
C GLN A 363 -6.05 13.64 -9.09
N LEU A 364 -5.99 12.32 -9.23
CA LEU A 364 -6.63 11.56 -10.31
C LEU A 364 -8.11 11.30 -10.02
N GLY A 365 -8.53 11.48 -8.76
CA GLY A 365 -9.86 11.27 -8.24
C GLY A 365 -9.76 11.12 -6.72
N ILE A 366 -10.69 11.72 -5.98
CA ILE A 366 -10.52 11.98 -4.54
C ILE A 366 -10.33 10.69 -3.71
N ASP A 367 -10.78 9.54 -4.20
CA ASP A 367 -10.63 8.24 -3.56
C ASP A 367 -9.69 7.28 -4.33
N VAL A 368 -8.90 7.78 -5.28
CA VAL A 368 -7.96 6.98 -6.07
C VAL A 368 -6.71 6.67 -5.26
N LYS A 369 -6.60 5.42 -4.82
CA LYS A 369 -5.53 4.92 -3.96
C LYS A 369 -4.63 3.92 -4.70
N PRO A 370 -3.33 3.88 -4.39
CA PRO A 370 -2.49 2.77 -4.80
C PRO A 370 -2.88 1.50 -4.03
N VAL A 371 -3.04 0.39 -4.74
CA VAL A 371 -3.48 -0.89 -4.16
C VAL A 371 -2.41 -1.95 -4.24
N CYS A 372 -1.91 -2.26 -5.44
CA CYS A 372 -0.84 -3.23 -5.67
C CYS A 372 0.39 -2.53 -6.24
N VAL A 373 1.57 -3.08 -5.93
CA VAL A 373 2.83 -2.65 -6.54
C VAL A 373 3.62 -3.88 -6.98
N ALA A 374 4.28 -3.77 -8.12
CA ALA A 374 5.23 -4.76 -8.61
C ALA A 374 6.45 -4.03 -9.18
N TYR A 375 7.61 -4.68 -9.15
CA TYR A 375 8.85 -4.09 -9.63
C TYR A 375 9.55 -5.04 -10.61
N THR A 376 10.09 -4.49 -11.69
CA THR A 376 10.87 -5.23 -12.68
C THR A 376 11.76 -4.27 -13.46
N LYS A 377 13.03 -4.63 -13.71
CA LYS A 377 13.94 -3.88 -14.62
C LYS A 377 13.91 -2.35 -14.42
N ASN A 378 14.08 -1.86 -13.20
CA ASN A 378 14.00 -0.43 -12.85
C ASN A 378 12.64 0.23 -13.12
N GLN A 379 11.56 -0.54 -13.24
CA GLN A 379 10.21 -0.03 -13.38
C GLN A 379 9.37 -0.42 -12.18
N LEU A 380 8.73 0.58 -11.59
CA LEU A 380 7.70 0.41 -10.58
C LEU A 380 6.34 0.42 -11.28
N ILE A 381 5.59 -0.66 -11.13
CA ILE A 381 4.23 -0.82 -11.65
C ILE A 381 3.28 -0.67 -10.47
N VAL A 382 2.29 0.20 -10.60
CA VAL A 382 1.33 0.52 -9.53
C VAL A 382 -0.09 0.37 -10.08
N SER A 383 -0.92 -0.42 -9.41
CA SER A 383 -2.36 -0.39 -9.67
C SER A 383 -3.00 0.69 -8.81
N LEU A 384 -3.83 1.51 -9.45
CA LEU A 384 -4.62 2.55 -8.81
C LEU A 384 -6.09 2.19 -8.87
N ARG A 385 -6.81 2.40 -7.76
CA ARG A 385 -8.24 2.09 -7.64
C ARG A 385 -8.97 3.20 -6.91
N GLY A 386 -10.15 3.56 -7.41
CA GLY A 386 -11.09 4.48 -6.78
C GLY A 386 -12.52 4.23 -7.25
N THR A 387 -13.43 5.14 -6.96
CA THR A 387 -14.84 5.05 -7.38
C THR A 387 -14.92 5.24 -8.89
N ARG A 388 -15.28 4.16 -9.59
CA ARG A 388 -15.25 4.09 -11.06
C ARG A 388 -13.88 4.45 -11.62
N PHE A 389 -12.82 4.04 -10.93
CA PHE A 389 -11.44 4.25 -11.35
C PHE A 389 -10.64 2.98 -11.13
N SER A 390 -9.98 2.50 -12.18
CA SER A 390 -9.09 1.34 -12.14
C SER A 390 -8.12 1.43 -13.31
N GLU A 391 -6.84 1.62 -13.01
CA GLU A 391 -5.79 1.72 -14.02
C GLU A 391 -4.45 1.20 -13.46
N ILE A 392 -3.49 1.04 -14.35
CA ILE A 392 -2.11 0.72 -14.01
C ILE A 392 -1.21 1.85 -14.51
N GLN A 393 -0.32 2.31 -13.64
CA GLN A 393 0.72 3.27 -13.98
C GLN A 393 2.11 2.63 -13.81
N ILE A 394 3.02 2.97 -14.72
CA ILE A 394 4.41 2.50 -14.71
C ILE A 394 5.32 3.71 -14.59
N TYR A 395 6.27 3.62 -13.68
CA TYR A 395 7.26 4.66 -13.39
C TYR A 395 8.66 4.09 -13.56
N ASP A 396 9.50 4.80 -14.30
CA ASP A 396 10.92 4.51 -14.35
C ASP A 396 11.56 4.97 -13.03
N CYS A 397 12.23 4.04 -12.36
CA CYS A 397 12.74 4.16 -11.02
C CYS A 397 14.13 3.54 -10.93
N ASP A 398 15.16 4.38 -11.11
CA ASP A 398 16.53 3.99 -10.79
C ASP A 398 16.73 3.92 -9.28
N THR A 399 16.69 2.70 -8.73
CA THR A 399 16.90 2.44 -7.31
C THR A 399 18.37 2.23 -6.96
N ALA A 400 19.29 2.16 -7.93
CA ALA A 400 20.71 1.93 -7.68
C ALA A 400 21.34 3.02 -6.80
N LYS A 401 20.83 4.25 -6.89
CA LYS A 401 21.23 5.37 -6.02
C LYS A 401 20.88 5.17 -4.53
N PHE A 402 19.93 4.28 -4.23
CA PHE A 402 19.52 3.93 -2.88
C PHE A 402 20.17 2.65 -2.37
N LYS A 403 21.11 2.08 -3.13
CA LYS A 403 21.87 0.90 -2.71
C LYS A 403 22.59 1.21 -1.40
N THR A 404 22.22 0.48 -0.34
CA THR A 404 22.96 0.54 0.92
C THR A 404 24.37 0.00 0.69
N ARG A 405 25.39 0.86 0.78
CA ARG A 405 26.78 0.40 0.76
C ARG A 405 27.03 -0.36 2.06
N PRO A 406 27.63 -1.56 2.03
CA PRO A 406 28.13 -2.16 3.27
C PRO A 406 29.07 -1.14 3.89
N LYS A 407 28.90 -0.85 5.19
CA LYS A 407 29.89 -0.05 5.92
C LYS A 407 31.24 -0.72 5.68
N ALA A 408 32.15 -0.04 4.98
CA ALA A 408 33.54 -0.43 5.01
C ALA A 408 33.91 -0.52 6.48
N CYS A 409 34.35 -1.69 6.93
CA CYS A 409 34.99 -1.79 8.23
C CYS A 409 36.18 -0.82 8.13
N CYS A 410 36.12 0.33 8.81
CA CYS A 410 37.26 1.20 8.94
C CYS A 410 38.33 0.43 9.72
N SER A 411 39.20 -0.28 9.00
CA SER A 411 40.48 -0.79 9.50
C SER A 411 41.50 0.35 9.60
N CYS A 412 41.11 1.46 10.22
CA CYS A 412 41.98 2.61 10.47
C CYS A 412 41.81 3.15 11.90
N CYS A 413 41.92 2.25 12.88
CA CYS A 413 42.33 2.57 14.26
C CYS A 413 43.17 1.42 14.84
N PHE A 414 44.21 0.99 14.13
CA PHE A 414 45.35 0.33 14.78
C PHE A 414 46.38 1.42 15.06
N PHE A 415 46.35 1.97 16.27
CA PHE A 415 47.53 2.62 16.82
C PHE A 415 48.60 1.52 16.98
N ARG A 416 49.56 1.53 16.05
CA ARG A 416 50.89 0.96 16.26
C ARG A 416 51.54 1.79 17.37
N VAL A 417 51.73 1.20 18.54
CA VAL A 417 52.83 1.57 19.43
C VAL A 417 53.69 0.31 19.54
N GLY A 418 54.94 0.46 19.12
CA GLY A 418 55.86 -0.62 18.85
C GLY A 418 56.24 -1.43 20.08
N HIS A 419 56.42 -2.73 19.86
CA HIS A 419 57.35 -3.52 20.63
C HIS A 419 58.77 -3.00 20.39
N THR A 420 59.46 -2.68 21.48
CA THR A 420 60.92 -2.72 21.58
C THR A 420 61.24 -3.72 22.66
N ASP A 421 61.97 -4.76 22.26
CA ASP A 421 62.58 -5.76 23.12
C ASP A 421 63.67 -5.12 23.98
N GLU A 422 63.77 -5.52 25.27
CA GLU A 422 65.00 -5.96 25.94
C GLU A 422 64.73 -6.37 27.42
N PRO A 423 65.62 -7.16 28.08
CA PRO A 423 65.23 -8.33 28.87
C PRO A 423 65.47 -8.23 30.39
N LEU A 424 64.92 -9.24 31.10
CA LEU A 424 65.34 -9.88 32.37
C LEU A 424 66.15 -9.05 33.39
N GLU A 425 65.64 -8.93 34.62
CA GLU A 425 66.37 -9.42 35.81
C GLU A 425 65.45 -9.53 37.03
N ALA A 426 65.65 -10.61 37.80
CA ALA A 426 65.09 -10.81 39.13
C ALA A 426 65.77 -9.86 40.13
N TRP A 427 65.17 -9.65 41.31
CA TRP A 427 65.82 -9.86 42.62
C TRP A 427 64.84 -9.65 43.78
N SER A 428 64.95 -10.58 44.74
CA SER A 428 64.49 -10.60 46.14
C SER A 428 63.01 -10.50 46.46
#